data_AF-A0A954CN05-F1
#
_entry.id   AF-A0A954CN05-F1
#
_cell.length_a   1.000
_cell.length_b   1.000
_cell.length_c   1.000
_cell.angle_alpha   90.00
_cell.angle_beta   90.00
_cell.angle_gamma   90.00
#
_symmetry.space_group_name_H-M   'P 1'
#
loop_
_entity.id
_entity.type
_entity.pdbx_description
1 polymer ?
#
loop_
_entity_poly.entity_id
_entity_poly.type
_entity_poly.pdbx_seq_one_letter_code
_entity_poly.pdbx_strand_id
1 'polypeptide(L)'
;MIGLRFGAILSPILMPRIHTTIALAALAATSSLSAQDQLVKQALTKIAAVESALDGLANGDVQAANQLLADLKWATKRLNAAYKKDTTHWKDAAARLEAADKAIRAKAAAPKAGEPAKEEAKPKADGPNEQPTKEAPDGPVVGELFVKLQQLDKEVNNGFHNLQLLNKTFMGDAYRVGSTAKEIAKLQARLAEFPSGDDNVKLVAANLAKFENLFETWKAEYKADVDAANALTEKLDALKAKYASDAVPGPMYWPYERDKLGTWAACTRKLLDQLPADIAAIQSATENSIVGKRAKDMLHWVGRSIPERLNEQVSKVRYACDGAVRDSLATAKSLREIAPDDRNAIINRVLAEGALDRSMAMLQQGLEAIDMAATLDVELEATDAPDRAAQRREVEQTIDVLRALAKSALAEVRMPKSVQADDKTLEELTKVARTTLAKEKYGTNPIERLVVTSTPQRKEKKEGTIQGTTTGATITTYHYVWDEYRVVTAEKVGDDVWIYHNLLKFYHSSDSVTPQGVWILSRRFQSTQILPENLGK
;
A
#
# COMPACT_ATOMS: atom_id res chain seq x y z
N MET A 1 -32.39 6.70 11.37
CA MET A 1 -31.67 5.71 10.53
C MET A 1 -30.55 5.10 11.36
N ILE A 2 -30.42 3.80 11.23
CA ILE A 2 -29.90 2.85 12.23
C ILE A 2 -28.37 2.84 12.22
N GLY A 3 -27.75 2.96 13.40
CA GLY A 3 -26.32 2.80 13.61
C GLY A 3 -25.96 1.33 13.86
N LEU A 4 -25.14 0.75 12.98
CA LEU A 4 -24.56 -0.59 13.10
C LEU A 4 -23.14 -0.48 13.67
N ARG A 5 -22.93 -1.02 14.87
CA ARG A 5 -21.61 -1.35 15.44
C ARG A 5 -21.47 -2.87 15.45
N PHE A 6 -20.52 -3.41 14.69
CA PHE A 6 -20.10 -4.81 14.77
C PHE A 6 -19.04 -4.95 15.87
N GLY A 7 -19.34 -5.78 16.88
CA GLY A 7 -18.39 -6.20 17.91
C GLY A 7 -17.67 -7.48 17.48
N ALA A 8 -16.34 -7.48 17.59
CA ALA A 8 -15.49 -8.66 17.43
C ALA A 8 -15.19 -9.25 18.81
N ILE A 9 -15.54 -10.53 19.00
CA ILE A 9 -15.26 -11.34 20.19
C ILE A 9 -14.03 -12.18 19.88
N LEU A 10 -12.95 -12.00 20.64
CA LEU A 10 -11.77 -12.87 20.64
C LEU A 10 -11.68 -13.57 22.00
N SER A 11 -11.94 -14.87 22.00
CA SER A 11 -11.76 -15.77 23.15
C SER A 11 -10.29 -16.23 23.27
N PRO A 12 -9.72 -16.32 24.48
CA PRO A 12 -8.41 -16.92 24.70
C PRO A 12 -8.49 -18.45 24.89
N ILE A 13 -7.62 -19.17 24.18
CA ILE A 13 -7.41 -20.61 24.33
C ILE A 13 -6.48 -20.84 25.52
N LEU A 14 -7.02 -21.36 26.63
CA LEU A 14 -6.28 -21.94 27.74
C LEU A 14 -5.89 -23.39 27.37
N MET A 15 -4.60 -23.74 27.44
CA MET A 15 -4.16 -25.13 27.46
C MET A 15 -4.04 -25.65 28.91
N PRO A 16 -4.56 -26.86 29.23
CA PRO A 16 -4.42 -27.47 30.54
C PRO A 16 -3.09 -28.22 30.66
N ARG A 17 -2.38 -28.03 31.78
CA ARG A 17 -1.24 -28.87 32.17
C ARG A 17 -1.77 -30.10 32.91
N ILE A 18 -1.42 -31.26 32.37
CA ILE A 18 -1.74 -32.60 32.85
C ILE A 18 -1.06 -32.84 34.20
N HIS A 19 -1.87 -33.29 35.17
CA HIS A 19 -1.43 -33.90 36.41
C HIS A 19 -0.96 -35.33 36.16
N THR A 20 0.23 -35.67 36.67
CA THR A 20 0.64 -37.07 36.84
C THR A 20 0.95 -37.28 38.32
N THR A 21 0.04 -38.01 38.96
CA THR A 21 0.17 -38.55 40.31
C THR A 21 0.82 -39.94 40.20
N ILE A 22 1.90 -40.19 40.91
CA ILE A 22 2.28 -41.56 41.32
C ILE A 22 2.55 -41.52 42.83
N ALA A 23 1.85 -42.41 43.52
CA ALA A 23 1.85 -42.61 44.96
C ALA A 23 2.86 -43.70 45.39
N LEU A 24 3.02 -43.76 46.72
CA LEU A 24 3.43 -44.90 47.56
C LEU A 24 4.93 -45.28 47.55
N ALA A 25 5.58 -45.68 48.66
CA ALA A 25 5.13 -45.96 50.02
C ALA A 25 6.29 -45.85 51.03
N ALA A 26 5.88 -45.79 52.30
CA ALA A 26 6.59 -45.83 53.58
C ALA A 26 7.97 -46.53 53.67
N LEU A 27 8.86 -45.92 54.47
CA LEU A 27 9.53 -46.64 55.55
C LEU A 27 9.63 -45.73 56.79
N ALA A 28 9.19 -46.28 57.91
CA ALA A 28 9.12 -45.61 59.20
C ALA A 28 10.44 -45.66 59.98
N ALA A 29 10.57 -44.68 60.87
CA ALA A 29 11.31 -44.70 62.14
C ALA A 29 12.85 -44.74 62.09
N THR A 30 13.48 -43.58 62.25
CA THR A 30 14.32 -43.33 63.43
C THR A 30 14.21 -41.87 63.86
N SER A 31 14.09 -41.73 65.16
CA SER A 31 13.80 -40.57 65.97
C SER A 31 14.93 -39.53 66.00
N SER A 32 14.51 -38.26 66.11
CA SER A 32 15.23 -37.15 66.76
C SER A 32 16.68 -36.90 66.33
N LEU A 33 16.85 -36.25 65.18
CA LEU A 33 17.85 -35.19 65.05
C LEU A 33 17.10 -33.88 64.82
N SER A 34 17.28 -32.93 65.72
CA SER A 34 16.84 -31.55 65.57
C SER A 34 17.06 -31.08 64.13
N ALA A 35 16.07 -30.46 63.51
CA ALA A 35 16.11 -29.93 62.16
C ALA A 35 17.45 -29.21 61.88
N GLN A 36 18.41 -29.95 61.33
CA GLN A 36 19.66 -29.40 60.84
C GLN A 36 19.26 -28.45 59.73
N ASP A 37 19.64 -27.18 59.89
CA ASP A 37 19.37 -26.14 58.91
C ASP A 37 19.65 -26.68 57.50
N GLN A 38 18.66 -26.57 56.61
CA GLN A 38 18.73 -27.14 55.27
C GLN A 38 19.96 -26.62 54.50
N LEU A 39 20.39 -25.39 54.79
CA LEU A 39 21.60 -24.81 54.22
C LEU A 39 22.88 -25.46 54.76
N VAL A 40 22.91 -25.86 56.04
CA VAL A 40 24.02 -26.62 56.64
C VAL A 40 24.10 -28.02 56.03
N LYS A 41 22.97 -28.70 55.80
CA LYS A 41 22.95 -30.00 55.11
C LYS A 41 23.49 -29.88 53.68
N GLN A 42 23.03 -28.88 52.93
CA GLN A 42 23.51 -28.63 51.57
C GLN A 42 25.01 -28.32 51.53
N ALA A 43 25.51 -27.51 52.47
CA ALA A 43 26.94 -27.23 52.60
C ALA A 43 27.72 -28.52 52.90
N LEU A 44 27.27 -29.33 53.87
CA LEU A 44 27.90 -30.60 54.24
C LEU A 44 27.96 -31.61 53.08
N THR A 45 26.90 -31.74 52.28
CA THR A 45 26.92 -32.61 51.10
C THR A 45 27.99 -32.17 50.11
N LYS A 46 28.13 -30.86 49.88
CA LYS A 46 29.12 -30.32 48.94
C LYS A 46 30.54 -30.41 49.50
N ILE A 47 30.74 -30.20 50.80
CA ILE A 47 32.02 -30.40 51.49
C ILE A 47 32.44 -31.87 51.38
N ALA A 48 31.56 -32.83 51.64
CA ALA A 48 31.87 -34.26 51.56
C ALA A 48 32.25 -34.70 50.12
N ALA A 49 31.58 -34.14 49.11
CA ALA A 49 31.94 -34.38 47.71
C ALA A 49 33.35 -33.84 47.38
N VAL A 50 33.70 -32.65 47.90
CA VAL A 50 35.04 -32.08 47.73
C VAL A 50 36.09 -32.89 48.48
N GLU A 51 35.84 -33.29 49.72
CA GLU A 51 36.74 -34.14 50.50
C GLU A 51 37.01 -35.48 49.80
N SER A 52 35.98 -36.07 49.16
CA SER A 52 36.15 -37.32 48.39
C SER A 52 36.97 -37.10 47.11
N ALA A 53 36.83 -35.94 46.46
CA ALA A 53 37.60 -35.60 45.26
C ALA A 53 39.04 -35.14 45.59
N LEU A 54 39.31 -34.75 46.85
CA LEU A 54 40.62 -34.31 47.31
C LEU A 54 41.69 -35.39 47.17
N ASP A 55 41.34 -36.65 47.38
CA ASP A 55 42.27 -37.77 47.27
C ASP A 55 42.78 -37.96 45.84
N GLY A 56 41.92 -37.71 44.84
CA GLY A 56 42.24 -37.75 43.42
C GLY A 56 42.96 -36.51 42.89
N LEU A 57 43.07 -35.43 43.68
CA LEU A 57 43.76 -34.21 43.27
C LEU A 57 45.28 -34.44 43.26
N ALA A 58 45.91 -34.32 42.09
CA ALA A 58 47.35 -34.40 41.93
C ALA A 58 48.07 -33.14 42.46
N ASN A 59 49.28 -33.30 42.99
CA ASN A 59 50.10 -32.17 43.43
C ASN A 59 50.40 -31.25 42.25
N GLY A 60 50.23 -29.94 42.45
CA GLY A 60 50.42 -28.91 41.43
C GLY A 60 49.35 -28.90 40.33
N ASP A 61 48.29 -29.72 40.41
CA ASP A 61 47.13 -29.63 39.51
C ASP A 61 46.22 -28.47 39.93
N VAL A 62 46.65 -27.28 39.54
CA VAL A 62 45.98 -26.01 39.85
C VAL A 62 44.57 -25.94 39.29
N GLN A 63 44.31 -26.52 38.13
CA GLN A 63 42.98 -26.45 37.50
C GLN A 63 41.96 -27.27 38.29
N ALA A 64 42.29 -28.53 38.62
CA ALA A 64 41.42 -29.36 39.43
C ALA A 64 41.28 -28.81 40.86
N ALA A 65 42.36 -28.26 41.44
CA ALA A 65 42.32 -27.63 42.75
C ALA A 65 41.38 -26.43 42.78
N ASN A 66 41.44 -25.55 41.78
CA ASN A 66 40.57 -24.38 41.67
C ASN A 66 39.10 -24.75 41.51
N GLN A 67 38.79 -25.85 40.82
CA GLN A 67 37.42 -26.37 40.71
C GLN A 67 36.88 -26.82 42.08
N LEU A 68 37.69 -27.52 42.87
CA LEU A 68 37.32 -27.93 44.23
C LEU A 68 37.18 -26.73 45.18
N LEU A 69 38.04 -25.72 45.06
CA LEU A 69 37.93 -24.47 45.82
C LEU A 69 36.66 -23.68 45.46
N ALA A 70 36.22 -23.70 44.19
CA ALA A 70 34.96 -23.09 43.79
C ALA A 70 33.75 -23.79 44.45
N ASP A 71 33.79 -25.12 44.53
CA ASP A 71 32.78 -25.92 45.22
C ASP A 71 32.75 -25.66 46.73
N LEU A 72 33.91 -25.53 47.39
CA LEU A 72 33.97 -25.11 48.80
C LEU A 72 33.48 -23.68 49.00
N LYS A 73 33.73 -22.76 48.08
CA LYS A 73 33.20 -21.40 48.16
C LYS A 73 31.68 -21.38 48.09
N TRP A 74 31.08 -22.25 47.27
CA TRP A 74 29.63 -22.43 47.26
C TRP A 74 29.12 -22.96 48.61
N ALA A 75 29.79 -23.98 49.17
CA ALA A 75 29.46 -24.52 50.49
C ALA A 75 29.58 -23.45 51.59
N THR A 76 30.63 -22.62 51.52
CA THR A 76 30.87 -21.49 52.45
C THR A 76 29.71 -20.51 52.43
N LYS A 77 29.20 -20.14 51.24
CA LYS A 77 28.05 -19.23 51.12
C LYS A 77 26.80 -19.81 51.76
N ARG A 78 26.51 -21.10 51.54
CA ARG A 78 25.35 -21.77 52.14
C ARG A 78 25.50 -21.87 53.65
N LEU A 79 26.69 -22.23 54.12
CA LEU A 79 26.99 -22.31 55.54
C LEU A 79 26.85 -20.94 56.23
N ASN A 80 27.35 -19.86 55.61
CA ASN A 80 27.24 -18.50 56.16
C ASN A 80 25.82 -17.93 56.12
N ALA A 81 24.96 -18.43 55.23
CA ALA A 81 23.56 -18.07 55.14
C ALA A 81 22.65 -18.87 56.10
N ALA A 82 23.18 -19.88 56.79
CA ALA A 82 22.46 -20.63 57.81
C ALA A 82 22.03 -19.73 58.97
N TYR A 83 20.82 -19.97 59.48
CA TYR A 83 20.17 -19.15 60.50
C TYR A 83 20.80 -19.34 61.90
N LYS A 84 21.23 -20.57 62.25
CA LYS A 84 21.83 -20.87 63.56
C LYS A 84 23.30 -21.33 63.44
N LYS A 85 24.21 -20.37 63.58
CA LYS A 85 25.67 -20.58 63.44
C LYS A 85 26.35 -21.13 64.71
N ASP A 86 25.64 -21.13 65.82
CA ASP A 86 26.13 -21.57 67.13
C ASP A 86 25.94 -23.07 67.40
N THR A 87 25.21 -23.75 66.52
CA THR A 87 24.97 -25.20 66.60
C THR A 87 26.24 -26.01 66.36
N THR A 88 26.37 -27.17 67.03
CA THR A 88 27.49 -28.10 66.85
C THR A 88 27.67 -28.49 65.38
N HIS A 89 26.56 -28.76 64.68
CA HIS A 89 26.57 -29.12 63.27
C HIS A 89 27.12 -28.03 62.34
N TRP A 90 26.87 -26.76 62.65
CA TRP A 90 27.45 -25.66 61.88
C TRP A 90 28.95 -25.54 62.13
N LYS A 91 29.38 -25.64 63.39
CA LYS A 91 30.80 -25.60 63.78
C LYS A 91 31.61 -26.74 63.16
N ASP A 92 31.06 -27.94 63.16
CA ASP A 92 31.69 -29.12 62.53
C ASP A 92 31.80 -28.94 61.01
N ALA A 93 30.76 -28.41 60.36
CA ALA A 93 30.80 -28.11 58.93
C ALA A 93 31.82 -27.01 58.60
N ALA A 94 31.95 -25.98 59.44
CA ALA A 94 32.92 -24.90 59.26
C ALA A 94 34.36 -25.42 59.40
N ALA A 95 34.63 -26.24 60.42
CA ALA A 95 35.94 -26.84 60.62
C ALA A 95 36.36 -27.77 59.46
N ARG A 96 35.42 -28.59 58.96
CA ARG A 96 35.65 -29.44 57.79
C ARG A 96 35.92 -28.63 56.53
N LEU A 97 35.17 -27.55 56.31
CA LEU A 97 35.36 -26.66 55.18
C LEU A 97 36.75 -26.00 55.21
N GLU A 98 37.19 -25.50 56.36
CA GLU A 98 38.52 -24.89 56.52
C GLU A 98 39.65 -25.92 56.33
N ALA A 99 39.48 -27.14 56.86
CA ALA A 99 40.42 -28.23 56.66
C ALA A 99 40.55 -28.62 55.19
N ALA A 100 39.42 -28.74 54.47
CA ALA A 100 39.40 -29.03 53.05
C ALA A 100 40.03 -27.90 52.22
N ASP A 101 39.71 -26.62 52.49
CA ASP A 101 40.32 -25.48 51.79
C ASP A 101 41.85 -25.46 51.97
N LYS A 102 42.31 -25.66 53.21
CA LYS A 102 43.74 -25.74 53.53
C LYS A 102 44.42 -26.90 52.79
N ALA A 103 43.80 -28.07 52.75
CA ALA A 103 44.35 -29.24 52.08
C ALA A 103 44.42 -29.08 50.55
N ILE A 104 43.39 -28.51 49.92
CA ILE A 104 43.40 -28.24 48.47
C ILE A 104 44.49 -27.23 48.12
N ARG A 105 44.61 -26.14 48.88
CA ARG A 105 45.66 -25.13 48.66
C ARG A 105 47.06 -25.70 48.84
N ALA A 106 47.26 -26.55 49.85
CA ALA A 106 48.53 -27.23 50.05
C ALA A 106 48.89 -28.13 48.86
N LYS A 107 47.94 -28.92 48.34
CA LYS A 107 48.16 -29.74 47.13
C LYS A 107 48.39 -28.90 45.87
N ALA A 108 47.69 -27.78 45.72
CA ALA A 108 47.86 -26.86 44.60
C ALA A 108 49.24 -26.17 44.61
N ALA A 109 49.76 -25.86 45.80
CA ALA A 109 51.08 -25.24 45.99
C ALA A 109 52.24 -26.25 46.02
N ALA A 110 51.97 -27.55 46.15
CA ALA A 110 52.99 -28.57 46.10
C ALA A 110 53.57 -28.71 44.68
N PRO A 111 54.88 -28.90 44.52
CA PRO A 111 55.49 -29.09 43.21
C PRO A 111 54.91 -30.33 42.52
N LYS A 112 54.67 -30.24 41.21
CA LYS A 112 54.27 -31.40 40.39
C LYS A 112 55.37 -32.45 40.48
N ALA A 113 54.99 -33.69 40.72
CA ALA A 113 55.94 -34.81 40.80
C ALA A 113 56.75 -34.89 39.49
N GLY A 114 58.03 -34.51 39.53
CA GLY A 114 58.94 -34.53 38.38
C GLY A 114 59.75 -33.26 38.11
N GLU A 115 59.49 -32.13 38.78
CA GLU A 115 60.29 -30.90 38.62
C GLU A 115 61.35 -30.75 39.74
N PRO A 116 62.65 -30.53 39.41
CA PRO A 116 63.69 -30.34 40.41
C PRO A 116 63.52 -29.00 41.15
N ALA A 117 63.57 -29.09 42.49
CA ALA A 117 63.46 -27.96 43.40
C ALA A 117 64.54 -26.90 43.13
N LYS A 118 64.12 -25.65 42.91
CA LYS A 118 65.01 -24.48 42.97
C LYS A 118 65.34 -24.19 44.43
N GLU A 119 66.64 -24.15 44.69
CA GLU A 119 67.34 -23.97 45.95
C GLU A 119 66.95 -22.65 46.66
N GLU A 120 66.67 -22.75 47.96
CA GLU A 120 66.32 -21.64 48.86
C GLU A 120 67.51 -20.67 49.05
N ALA A 121 67.28 -19.38 48.78
CA ALA A 121 68.20 -18.31 49.15
C ALA A 121 67.89 -17.77 50.57
N LYS A 122 68.92 -17.75 51.42
CA LYS A 122 68.92 -17.23 52.82
C LYS A 122 68.50 -15.76 52.95
N PRO A 123 67.98 -15.34 54.13
CA PRO A 123 67.59 -13.97 54.41
C PRO A 123 68.79 -13.08 54.81
N LYS A 124 68.78 -11.81 54.38
CA LYS A 124 69.65 -10.73 54.89
C LYS A 124 68.78 -9.56 55.38
N ALA A 125 69.24 -8.95 56.47
CA ALA A 125 68.53 -8.00 57.32
C ALA A 125 68.48 -6.54 56.81
N ASP A 126 67.43 -5.85 57.29
CA ASP A 126 67.22 -4.43 57.60
C ASP A 126 67.91 -3.29 56.81
N GLY A 127 67.08 -2.41 56.23
CA GLY A 127 67.41 -1.04 55.81
C GLY A 127 66.30 -0.41 54.93
N PRO A 128 65.92 0.87 55.09
CA PRO A 128 64.52 1.30 54.91
C PRO A 128 64.15 1.90 53.54
N ASN A 129 62.88 1.68 53.19
CA ASN A 129 61.96 2.57 52.46
C ASN A 129 62.34 3.03 51.03
N GLU A 130 61.96 2.22 50.04
CA GLU A 130 61.57 2.66 48.70
C GLU A 130 60.51 1.68 48.14
N GLN A 131 59.45 2.22 47.53
CA GLN A 131 58.33 1.44 46.97
C GLN A 131 58.81 0.47 45.87
N PRO A 132 58.50 -0.84 45.95
CA PRO A 132 58.74 -1.72 44.82
C PRO A 132 57.54 -1.64 43.84
N THR A 133 57.85 -1.35 42.59
CA THR A 133 57.10 -1.87 41.44
C THR A 133 56.91 -3.37 41.65
N LYS A 134 55.66 -3.80 41.92
CA LYS A 134 55.28 -5.21 42.04
C LYS A 134 55.54 -5.90 40.69
N GLU A 135 56.62 -6.66 40.59
CA GLU A 135 56.73 -7.71 39.57
C GLU A 135 55.63 -8.75 39.83
N ALA A 136 54.93 -9.13 38.75
CA ALA A 136 53.87 -10.12 38.83
C ALA A 136 54.45 -11.46 39.34
N PRO A 137 53.79 -12.14 40.28
CA PRO A 137 54.32 -13.40 40.82
C PRO A 137 54.38 -14.46 39.73
N ASP A 138 55.59 -14.96 39.43
CA ASP A 138 55.79 -16.11 38.54
C ASP A 138 55.25 -17.38 39.23
N GLY A 139 54.08 -17.85 38.78
CA GLY A 139 53.44 -19.07 39.27
C GLY A 139 52.00 -19.22 38.77
N PRO A 140 51.41 -20.42 38.85
CA PRO A 140 50.05 -20.67 38.38
C PRO A 140 49.00 -19.95 39.26
N VAL A 141 47.92 -19.47 38.65
CA VAL A 141 46.89 -18.66 39.33
C VAL A 141 45.99 -19.58 40.19
N VAL A 142 46.22 -19.58 41.50
CA VAL A 142 45.46 -20.39 42.48
C VAL A 142 44.64 -19.54 43.47
N GLY A 143 43.56 -20.13 43.99
CA GLY A 143 42.86 -19.62 45.17
C GLY A 143 42.20 -18.24 44.96
N GLU A 144 42.60 -17.24 45.74
CA GLU A 144 41.98 -15.90 45.67
C GLU A 144 42.29 -15.19 44.34
N LEU A 145 43.48 -15.41 43.77
CA LEU A 145 43.85 -14.86 42.47
C LEU A 145 42.96 -15.48 41.37
N PHE A 146 42.67 -16.77 41.43
CA PHE A 146 41.77 -17.42 40.46
C PHE A 146 40.35 -16.86 40.54
N VAL A 147 39.84 -16.63 41.75
CA VAL A 147 38.53 -15.97 41.95
C VAL A 147 38.50 -14.57 41.37
N LYS A 148 39.58 -13.79 41.56
CA LYS A 148 39.70 -12.43 41.01
C LYS A 148 39.76 -12.46 39.48
N LEU A 149 40.44 -13.44 38.89
CA LEU A 149 40.49 -13.65 37.45
C LEU A 149 39.13 -14.05 36.85
N GLN A 150 38.39 -14.96 37.50
CA GLN A 150 37.02 -15.31 37.09
C GLN A 150 36.06 -14.10 37.15
N GLN A 151 36.20 -13.26 38.18
CA GLN A 151 35.42 -12.04 38.28
C GLN A 151 35.79 -11.05 37.17
N LEU A 152 37.08 -10.94 36.82
CA LEU A 152 37.54 -10.14 35.69
C LEU A 152 36.98 -10.66 34.36
N ASP A 153 37.03 -11.97 34.11
CA ASP A 153 36.43 -12.58 32.91
C ASP A 153 34.93 -12.27 32.79
N LYS A 154 34.19 -12.35 33.90
CA LYS A 154 32.77 -11.99 33.93
C LYS A 154 32.55 -10.52 33.57
N GLU A 155 33.40 -9.61 34.06
CA GLU A 155 33.32 -8.19 33.74
C GLU A 155 33.65 -7.92 32.26
N VAL A 156 34.69 -8.57 31.72
CA VAL A 156 35.02 -8.54 30.28
C VAL A 156 33.84 -9.01 29.44
N ASN A 157 33.27 -10.17 29.75
CA ASN A 157 32.15 -10.74 29.02
C ASN A 157 30.87 -9.89 29.14
N ASN A 158 30.62 -9.28 30.30
CA ASN A 158 29.51 -8.33 30.47
C ASN A 158 29.72 -7.07 29.64
N GLY A 159 30.93 -6.50 29.63
CA GLY A 159 31.29 -5.34 28.79
C GLY A 159 31.11 -5.65 27.30
N PHE A 160 31.60 -6.80 26.87
CA PHE A 160 31.43 -7.29 25.50
C PHE A 160 29.95 -7.47 25.13
N HIS A 161 29.17 -8.14 25.97
CA HIS A 161 27.75 -8.34 25.75
C HIS A 161 26.98 -7.01 25.70
N ASN A 162 27.29 -6.08 26.62
CA ASN A 162 26.69 -4.75 26.63
C ASN A 162 27.00 -3.99 25.33
N LEU A 163 28.24 -4.10 24.81
CA LEU A 163 28.60 -3.51 23.52
C LEU A 163 27.76 -4.13 22.40
N GLN A 164 27.60 -5.45 22.35
CA GLN A 164 26.79 -6.13 21.34
C GLN A 164 25.30 -5.75 21.37
N LEU A 165 24.76 -5.36 22.54
CA LEU A 165 23.38 -4.89 22.66
C LEU A 165 23.18 -3.45 22.13
N LEU A 166 24.27 -2.72 21.90
CA LEU A 166 24.23 -1.36 21.36
C LEU A 166 24.27 -1.38 19.82
N ASN A 167 23.90 -0.26 19.21
CA ASN A 167 24.05 -0.03 17.77
C ASN A 167 25.36 0.75 17.53
N LYS A 168 26.02 0.54 16.38
CA LYS A 168 27.16 1.34 15.90
C LYS A 168 26.96 2.87 15.99
N THR A 169 25.72 3.37 15.96
CA THR A 169 25.40 4.80 16.22
C THR A 169 25.89 5.30 17.58
N PHE A 170 26.12 4.40 18.55
CA PHE A 170 26.74 4.68 19.84
C PHE A 170 28.11 5.36 19.71
N MET A 171 28.84 5.09 18.62
CA MET A 171 30.17 5.66 18.38
C MET A 171 30.13 7.17 18.08
N GLY A 172 28.95 7.75 17.88
CA GLY A 172 28.77 9.20 17.78
C GLY A 172 28.82 9.95 19.11
N ASP A 173 28.69 9.25 20.24
CA ASP A 173 28.74 9.86 21.58
C ASP A 173 30.17 9.77 22.14
N ALA A 174 30.89 10.89 22.08
CA ALA A 174 32.28 10.98 22.53
C ALA A 174 32.46 10.61 24.01
N TYR A 175 31.48 10.90 24.87
CA TYR A 175 31.54 10.53 26.29
C TYR A 175 31.49 9.02 26.46
N ARG A 176 30.58 8.36 25.73
CA ARG A 176 30.40 6.91 25.77
C ARG A 176 31.60 6.18 25.17
N VAL A 177 32.10 6.62 24.02
CA VAL A 177 33.34 6.12 23.42
C VAL A 177 34.51 6.25 24.40
N GLY A 178 34.66 7.42 25.02
CA GLY A 178 35.70 7.66 26.04
C GLY A 178 35.53 6.79 27.28
N SER A 179 34.29 6.52 27.71
CA SER A 179 33.99 5.65 28.85
C SER A 179 34.35 4.19 28.55
N THR A 180 33.96 3.66 27.38
CA THR A 180 34.27 2.29 26.98
C THR A 180 35.77 2.09 26.78
N ALA A 181 36.47 3.05 26.17
CA ALA A 181 37.93 3.00 26.06
C ALA A 181 38.62 2.96 27.44
N LYS A 182 38.15 3.77 28.39
CA LYS A 182 38.65 3.74 29.78
C LYS A 182 38.35 2.41 30.48
N GLU A 183 37.19 1.82 30.23
CA GLU A 183 36.83 0.51 30.78
C GLU A 183 37.74 -0.59 30.25
N ILE A 184 37.96 -0.65 28.93
CA ILE A 184 38.90 -1.59 28.30
C ILE A 184 40.31 -1.42 28.89
N ALA A 185 40.81 -0.17 28.97
CA ALA A 185 42.12 0.10 29.56
C ALA A 185 42.21 -0.32 31.04
N LYS A 186 41.13 -0.12 31.82
CA LYS A 186 41.06 -0.57 33.22
C LYS A 186 41.07 -2.10 33.33
N LEU A 187 40.38 -2.80 32.43
CA LEU A 187 40.38 -4.26 32.37
C LEU A 187 41.74 -4.81 31.97
N GLN A 188 42.42 -4.17 31.00
CA GLN A 188 43.79 -4.51 30.59
C GLN A 188 44.79 -4.32 31.75
N ALA A 189 44.72 -3.18 32.45
CA ALA A 189 45.58 -2.92 33.61
C ALA A 189 45.39 -3.95 34.72
N ARG A 190 44.15 -4.35 35.00
CA ARG A 190 43.85 -5.41 35.99
C ARG A 190 44.30 -6.78 35.53
N LEU A 191 44.22 -7.08 34.23
CA LEU A 191 44.71 -8.34 33.67
C LEU A 191 46.23 -8.46 33.80
N ALA A 192 46.96 -7.34 33.69
CA ALA A 192 48.42 -7.29 33.84
C ALA A 192 48.91 -7.58 35.27
N GLU A 193 48.04 -7.53 36.29
CA GLU A 193 48.36 -7.94 37.65
C GLU A 193 48.48 -9.48 37.80
N PHE A 194 48.08 -10.24 36.78
CA PHE A 194 48.13 -11.71 36.76
C PHE A 194 49.32 -12.24 35.93
N PRO A 195 49.87 -13.42 36.26
CA PRO A 195 50.96 -14.03 35.52
C PRO A 195 50.52 -14.41 34.09
N SER A 196 51.15 -13.80 33.09
CA SER A 196 50.81 -13.96 31.68
C SER A 196 51.02 -15.38 31.14
N GLY A 197 51.77 -16.22 31.86
CA GLY A 197 52.02 -17.62 31.50
C GLY A 197 50.82 -18.55 31.74
N ASP A 198 49.86 -18.18 32.59
CA ASP A 198 48.72 -19.02 32.98
C ASP A 198 47.66 -19.12 31.87
N ASP A 199 47.13 -20.32 31.62
CA ASP A 199 46.18 -20.56 30.53
C ASP A 199 44.82 -19.89 30.76
N ASN A 200 44.39 -19.71 32.00
CA ASN A 200 43.16 -18.97 32.29
C ASN A 200 43.37 -17.48 32.02
N VAL A 201 44.55 -16.93 32.33
CA VAL A 201 44.89 -15.53 32.01
C VAL A 201 44.89 -15.31 30.51
N LYS A 202 45.43 -16.25 29.72
CA LYS A 202 45.35 -16.22 28.25
C LYS A 202 43.92 -16.24 27.72
N LEU A 203 43.03 -17.03 28.33
CA LEU A 203 41.62 -17.08 27.94
C LEU A 203 40.93 -15.72 28.16
N VAL A 204 41.11 -15.11 29.34
CA VAL A 204 40.56 -13.78 29.65
C VAL A 204 41.18 -12.72 28.73
N ALA A 205 42.48 -12.80 28.45
CA ALA A 205 43.16 -11.93 27.49
C ALA A 205 42.52 -12.02 26.10
N ALA A 206 42.23 -13.24 25.62
CA ALA A 206 41.58 -13.45 24.34
C ALA A 206 40.14 -12.88 24.29
N ASN A 207 39.37 -13.00 25.38
CA ASN A 207 38.04 -12.40 25.47
C ASN A 207 38.11 -10.86 25.48
N LEU A 208 39.06 -10.28 26.21
CA LEU A 208 39.28 -8.84 26.25
C LEU A 208 39.73 -8.32 24.87
N ALA A 209 40.58 -9.05 24.16
CA ALA A 209 40.98 -8.71 22.80
C ALA A 209 39.79 -8.74 21.81
N LYS A 210 38.86 -9.69 21.96
CA LYS A 210 37.61 -9.70 21.16
C LYS A 210 36.75 -8.47 21.45
N PHE A 211 36.66 -8.06 22.71
CA PHE A 211 35.91 -6.88 23.12
C PHE A 211 36.52 -5.60 22.53
N GLU A 212 37.82 -5.43 22.67
CA GLU A 212 38.57 -4.30 22.11
C GLU A 212 38.49 -4.26 20.58
N ASN A 213 38.64 -5.40 19.89
CA ASN A 213 38.55 -5.48 18.44
C ASN A 213 37.15 -5.08 17.92
N LEU A 214 36.08 -5.56 18.55
CA LEU A 214 34.72 -5.14 18.18
C LEU A 214 34.53 -3.63 18.35
N PHE A 215 35.02 -3.09 19.47
CA PHE A 215 34.95 -1.66 19.76
C PHE A 215 35.70 -0.81 18.71
N GLU A 216 36.93 -1.18 18.37
CA GLU A 216 37.71 -0.49 17.35
C GLU A 216 37.14 -0.66 15.94
N THR A 217 36.58 -1.83 15.61
CA THR A 217 35.86 -2.07 14.36
C THR A 217 34.68 -1.12 14.22
N TRP A 218 33.83 -1.00 15.25
CA TRP A 218 32.69 -0.07 15.22
C TRP A 218 33.12 1.39 15.14
N LYS A 219 34.22 1.79 15.79
CA LYS A 219 34.78 3.14 15.62
C LYS A 219 35.21 3.40 14.18
N ALA A 220 35.87 2.44 13.55
CA ALA A 220 36.30 2.55 12.15
C ALA A 220 35.11 2.61 11.19
N GLU A 221 34.13 1.72 11.35
CA GLU A 221 32.88 1.70 10.58
C GLU A 221 32.08 3.00 10.75
N TYR A 222 31.94 3.49 11.98
CA TYR A 222 31.25 4.74 12.25
C TYR A 222 31.97 5.94 11.62
N LYS A 223 33.31 5.97 11.68
CA LYS A 223 34.08 7.01 11.00
C LYS A 223 33.88 6.95 9.49
N ALA A 224 33.91 5.77 8.88
CA ALA A 224 33.62 5.60 7.46
C ALA A 224 32.19 6.08 7.11
N ASP A 225 31.22 5.80 8.00
CA ASP A 225 29.84 6.30 7.85
C ASP A 225 29.75 7.82 7.93
N VAL A 226 30.52 8.48 8.80
CA VAL A 226 30.61 9.94 8.91
C VAL A 226 31.23 10.53 7.64
N ASP A 227 32.34 9.95 7.17
CA ASP A 227 33.04 10.42 5.98
C ASP A 227 32.15 10.28 4.72
N ALA A 228 31.31 9.23 4.66
CA ALA A 228 30.34 9.02 3.57
C ALA A 228 29.02 9.82 3.72
N ALA A 229 28.72 10.36 4.91
CA ALA A 229 27.41 10.91 5.23
C ALA A 229 27.01 12.10 4.32
N ASN A 230 27.96 12.95 3.95
CA ASN A 230 27.70 14.12 3.11
C ASN A 230 27.24 13.71 1.70
N ALA A 231 27.98 12.81 1.04
CA ALA A 231 27.64 12.32 -0.29
C ALA A 231 26.28 11.58 -0.31
N LEU A 232 26.01 10.78 0.73
CA LEU A 232 24.70 10.14 0.87
C LEU A 232 23.58 11.16 1.10
N THR A 233 23.82 12.19 1.91
CA THR A 233 22.87 13.28 2.16
C THR A 233 22.50 13.99 0.86
N GLU A 234 23.50 14.41 0.07
CA GLU A 234 23.28 15.04 -1.24
C GLU A 234 22.45 14.15 -2.18
N LYS A 235 22.75 12.85 -2.22
CA LYS A 235 21.99 11.88 -3.02
C LYS A 235 20.53 11.77 -2.53
N LEU A 236 20.31 11.70 -1.22
CA LEU A 236 18.96 11.66 -0.64
C LEU A 236 18.19 12.98 -0.88
N ASP A 237 18.86 14.13 -0.86
CA ASP A 237 18.26 15.43 -1.18
C ASP A 237 17.87 15.53 -2.65
N ALA A 238 18.72 15.06 -3.57
CA ALA A 238 18.40 14.99 -4.99
C ALA A 238 17.18 14.07 -5.26
N LEU A 239 17.12 12.91 -4.62
CA LEU A 239 15.97 11.99 -4.73
C LEU A 239 14.71 12.60 -4.12
N LYS A 240 14.82 13.31 -2.99
CA LYS A 240 13.71 14.02 -2.38
C LYS A 240 13.15 15.10 -3.31
N ALA A 241 14.00 15.89 -3.96
CA ALA A 241 13.58 16.90 -4.92
C ALA A 241 12.94 16.27 -6.17
N LYS A 242 13.53 15.18 -6.69
CA LYS A 242 13.01 14.44 -7.85
C LYS A 242 11.59 13.93 -7.66
N TYR A 243 11.27 13.44 -6.46
CA TYR A 243 9.96 12.86 -6.15
C TYR A 243 9.03 13.83 -5.40
N ALA A 244 9.40 15.11 -5.28
CA ALA A 244 8.57 16.14 -4.67
C ALA A 244 7.20 16.23 -5.38
N SER A 245 6.18 16.69 -4.65
CA SER A 245 4.79 16.65 -5.13
C SER A 245 4.55 17.45 -6.41
N ASP A 246 5.36 18.49 -6.65
CA ASP A 246 5.36 19.36 -7.83
C ASP A 246 6.18 18.78 -9.00
N ALA A 247 7.15 17.92 -8.71
CA ALA A 247 7.96 17.24 -9.73
C ALA A 247 7.32 15.94 -10.26
N VAL A 248 6.42 15.32 -9.49
CA VAL A 248 5.71 14.10 -9.90
C VAL A 248 4.40 14.47 -10.60
N PRO A 249 4.06 13.84 -11.74
CA PRO A 249 2.81 14.08 -12.43
C PRO A 249 1.59 13.95 -11.51
N GLY A 250 0.72 14.96 -11.57
CA GLY A 250 -0.53 14.98 -10.82
C GLY A 250 -1.61 14.07 -11.43
N PRO A 251 -2.76 13.93 -10.74
CA PRO A 251 -3.91 13.24 -11.30
C PRO A 251 -4.43 13.97 -12.56
N MET A 252 -4.82 13.20 -13.57
CA MET A 252 -5.47 13.68 -14.78
C MET A 252 -6.99 13.48 -14.69
N TYR A 253 -7.76 14.38 -15.29
CA TYR A 253 -9.22 14.33 -15.31
C TYR A 253 -9.73 14.40 -16.75
N TRP A 254 -10.72 13.56 -17.08
CA TRP A 254 -11.36 13.52 -18.39
C TRP A 254 -12.28 14.74 -18.60
N PRO A 255 -12.36 15.32 -19.81
CA PRO A 255 -11.65 14.95 -21.04
C PRO A 255 -10.19 15.41 -21.05
N TYR A 256 -9.31 14.61 -21.66
CA TYR A 256 -7.88 14.92 -21.75
C TYR A 256 -7.54 15.73 -22.99
N GLU A 257 -6.54 16.61 -22.87
CA GLU A 257 -5.85 17.17 -24.02
C GLU A 257 -4.71 16.24 -24.43
N ARG A 258 -4.61 15.89 -25.72
CA ARG A 258 -3.66 14.89 -26.23
C ARG A 258 -2.20 15.18 -25.85
N ASP A 259 -1.77 16.43 -26.02
CA ASP A 259 -0.38 16.83 -25.74
C ASP A 259 -0.05 16.75 -24.24
N LYS A 260 -1.02 17.12 -23.39
CA LYS A 260 -0.89 16.99 -21.93
C LYS A 260 -0.86 15.53 -21.50
N LEU A 261 -1.70 14.69 -22.11
CA LEU A 261 -1.73 13.24 -21.86
C LEU A 261 -0.38 12.60 -22.24
N GLY A 262 0.17 12.92 -23.41
CA GLY A 262 1.46 12.41 -23.84
C GLY A 262 2.60 12.83 -22.90
N THR A 263 2.66 14.11 -22.55
CA THR A 263 3.67 14.64 -21.61
C THR A 263 3.56 13.98 -20.24
N TRP A 264 2.33 13.83 -19.73
CA TRP A 264 2.05 13.18 -18.46
C TRP A 264 2.48 11.70 -18.47
N ALA A 265 2.16 10.96 -19.54
CA ALA A 265 2.50 9.55 -19.69
C ALA A 265 4.01 9.34 -19.79
N ALA A 266 4.69 10.12 -20.63
CA ALA A 266 6.14 10.07 -20.79
C ALA A 266 6.89 10.35 -19.48
N CYS A 267 6.45 11.38 -18.72
CA CYS A 267 7.03 11.71 -17.43
C CYS A 267 6.78 10.61 -16.39
N THR A 268 5.58 10.03 -16.37
CA THR A 268 5.23 8.94 -15.47
C THR A 268 6.07 7.70 -15.73
N ARG A 269 6.20 7.29 -17.01
CA ARG A 269 7.05 6.17 -17.42
C ARG A 269 8.50 6.39 -17.00
N LYS A 270 9.07 7.56 -17.32
CA LYS A 270 10.45 7.90 -16.95
C LYS A 270 10.70 7.76 -15.45
N LEU A 271 9.75 8.17 -14.60
CA LEU A 271 9.86 8.00 -13.15
C LEU A 271 9.75 6.53 -12.73
N LEU A 272 8.85 5.76 -13.34
CA LEU A 272 8.70 4.32 -13.10
C LEU A 272 9.97 3.54 -13.48
N ASP A 273 10.61 3.87 -14.60
CA ASP A 273 11.84 3.21 -15.06
C ASP A 273 13.03 3.48 -14.13
N GLN A 274 13.06 4.68 -13.54
CA GLN A 274 14.15 5.12 -12.66
C GLN A 274 13.95 4.66 -11.20
N LEU A 275 12.72 4.37 -10.79
CA LEU A 275 12.37 4.00 -9.41
C LEU A 275 13.19 2.81 -8.87
N PRO A 276 13.41 1.69 -9.60
CA PRO A 276 14.18 0.57 -9.07
C PRO A 276 15.62 0.95 -8.68
N ALA A 277 16.30 1.74 -9.53
CA ALA A 277 17.65 2.20 -9.26
C ALA A 277 17.69 3.20 -8.09
N ASP A 278 16.70 4.09 -8.02
CA ASP A 278 16.57 5.05 -6.92
C ASP A 278 16.27 4.36 -5.59
N ILE A 279 15.37 3.37 -5.57
CA ILE A 279 15.07 2.55 -4.39
C ILE A 279 16.33 1.81 -3.91
N ALA A 280 17.09 1.20 -4.81
CA ALA A 280 18.35 0.53 -4.46
C ALA A 280 19.37 1.52 -3.85
N ALA A 281 19.46 2.74 -4.39
CA ALA A 281 20.28 3.78 -3.83
C ALA A 281 19.85 4.17 -2.40
N ILE A 282 18.55 4.29 -2.14
CA ILE A 282 18.02 4.59 -0.81
C ILE A 282 18.29 3.44 0.15
N GLN A 283 18.06 2.20 -0.29
CA GLN A 283 18.31 0.99 0.50
C GLN A 283 19.76 0.92 0.97
N SER A 284 20.73 1.18 0.08
CA SER A 284 22.15 1.22 0.47
C SER A 284 22.45 2.28 1.55
N ALA A 285 21.75 3.41 1.53
CA ALA A 285 21.92 4.46 2.53
C ALA A 285 21.28 4.12 3.90
N THR A 286 20.39 3.11 3.97
CA THR A 286 19.75 2.71 5.24
C THR A 286 20.72 2.07 6.24
N GLU A 287 21.83 1.55 5.75
CA GLU A 287 22.88 0.91 6.55
C GLU A 287 23.80 1.94 7.22
N ASN A 288 23.86 3.18 6.71
CA ASN A 288 24.72 4.22 7.26
C ASN A 288 24.22 4.71 8.64
N SER A 289 25.13 4.82 9.61
CA SER A 289 24.81 5.23 11.00
C SER A 289 24.25 6.65 11.12
N ILE A 290 24.64 7.55 10.22
CA ILE A 290 24.31 8.99 10.30
C ILE A 290 23.00 9.28 9.59
N VAL A 291 22.86 8.80 8.34
CA VAL A 291 21.71 9.13 7.49
C VAL A 291 20.67 8.00 7.41
N GLY A 292 20.93 6.83 7.99
CA GLY A 292 20.11 5.63 7.81
C GLY A 292 18.66 5.78 8.24
N LYS A 293 18.38 6.58 9.29
CA LYS A 293 17.00 6.89 9.70
C LYS A 293 16.26 7.66 8.60
N ARG A 294 16.88 8.73 8.08
CA ARG A 294 16.34 9.54 6.99
C ARG A 294 16.12 8.70 5.74
N ALA A 295 17.07 7.83 5.39
CA ALA A 295 16.95 6.91 4.27
C ALA A 295 15.77 5.93 4.44
N LYS A 296 15.54 5.39 5.65
CA LYS A 296 14.40 4.51 5.94
C LYS A 296 13.05 5.24 5.80
N ASP A 297 12.95 6.47 6.31
CA ASP A 297 11.75 7.28 6.15
C ASP A 297 11.46 7.55 4.67
N MET A 298 12.52 7.86 3.89
CA MET A 298 12.42 8.08 2.46
C MET A 298 12.09 6.79 1.69
N LEU A 299 12.58 5.63 2.14
CA LEU A 299 12.27 4.34 1.54
C LEU A 299 10.78 3.99 1.65
N HIS A 300 10.13 4.34 2.76
CA HIS A 300 8.68 4.17 2.86
C HIS A 300 7.95 5.03 1.83
N TRP A 301 8.36 6.27 1.62
CA TRP A 301 7.72 7.17 0.68
C TRP A 301 8.03 6.84 -0.79
N VAL A 302 9.31 6.78 -1.18
CA VAL A 302 9.75 6.50 -2.57
C VAL A 302 9.57 5.03 -2.92
N GLY A 303 9.79 4.11 -1.99
CA GLY A 303 9.72 2.66 -2.24
C GLY A 303 8.31 2.08 -2.23
N ARG A 304 7.34 2.80 -1.65
CA ARG A 304 5.94 2.33 -1.58
C ARG A 304 4.96 3.35 -2.15
N SER A 305 4.85 4.52 -1.51
CA SER A 305 3.78 5.49 -1.84
C SER A 305 3.88 6.06 -3.25
N ILE A 306 5.09 6.36 -3.74
CA ILE A 306 5.28 6.89 -5.10
C ILE A 306 4.90 5.85 -6.18
N PRO A 307 5.46 4.62 -6.18
CA PRO A 307 5.06 3.60 -7.16
C PRO A 307 3.57 3.28 -7.12
N GLU A 308 2.99 3.10 -5.92
CA GLU A 308 1.53 2.87 -5.77
C GLU A 308 0.73 4.00 -6.44
N ARG A 309 1.08 5.26 -6.16
CA ARG A 309 0.39 6.43 -6.73
C ARG A 309 0.52 6.51 -8.25
N LEU A 310 1.73 6.32 -8.80
CA LEU A 310 1.95 6.40 -10.25
C LEU A 310 1.21 5.28 -10.98
N ASN A 311 1.30 4.05 -10.48
CA ASN A 311 0.61 2.90 -11.08
C ASN A 311 -0.92 3.05 -10.99
N GLU A 312 -1.46 3.50 -9.86
CA GLU A 312 -2.89 3.73 -9.71
C GLU A 312 -3.40 4.81 -10.70
N GLN A 313 -2.65 5.90 -10.88
CA GLN A 313 -3.00 6.93 -11.85
C GLN A 313 -2.95 6.39 -13.29
N VAL A 314 -1.90 5.63 -13.65
CA VAL A 314 -1.81 4.95 -14.96
C VAL A 314 -3.02 4.05 -15.19
N SER A 315 -3.39 3.22 -14.23
CA SER A 315 -4.56 2.35 -14.35
C SER A 315 -5.85 3.14 -14.55
N LYS A 316 -6.06 4.24 -13.82
CA LYS A 316 -7.26 5.09 -13.96
C LYS A 316 -7.33 5.77 -15.33
N VAL A 317 -6.21 6.32 -15.80
CA VAL A 317 -6.16 7.01 -17.09
C VAL A 317 -6.34 6.02 -18.24
N ARG A 318 -5.67 4.85 -18.21
CA ARG A 318 -5.89 3.77 -19.20
C ARG A 318 -7.35 3.32 -19.21
N TYR A 319 -7.93 3.04 -18.04
CA TYR A 319 -9.33 2.62 -17.93
C TYR A 319 -10.30 3.64 -18.54
N ALA A 320 -10.08 4.94 -18.31
CA ALA A 320 -10.91 6.00 -18.90
C ALA A 320 -10.79 6.03 -20.43
N CYS A 321 -9.57 6.00 -20.97
CA CYS A 321 -9.33 5.97 -22.42
C CYS A 321 -9.94 4.72 -23.06
N ASP A 322 -9.70 3.55 -22.49
CA ASP A 322 -10.24 2.28 -22.99
C ASP A 322 -11.77 2.21 -22.88
N GLY A 323 -12.35 2.80 -21.84
CA GLY A 323 -13.80 2.97 -21.72
C GLY A 323 -14.37 3.79 -22.87
N ALA A 324 -13.78 4.95 -23.15
CA ALA A 324 -14.22 5.82 -24.25
C ALA A 324 -14.08 5.14 -25.62
N VAL A 325 -12.98 4.41 -25.86
CA VAL A 325 -12.79 3.64 -27.10
C VAL A 325 -13.85 2.54 -27.22
N ARG A 326 -14.11 1.79 -26.16
CA ARG A 326 -15.12 0.71 -26.16
C ARG A 326 -16.53 1.25 -26.45
N ASP A 327 -16.92 2.35 -25.83
CA ASP A 327 -18.23 2.98 -26.08
C ASP A 327 -18.34 3.50 -27.52
N SER A 328 -17.22 3.99 -28.08
CA SER A 328 -17.13 4.44 -29.47
C SER A 328 -17.26 3.29 -30.46
N LEU A 329 -16.58 2.16 -30.22
CA LEU A 329 -16.72 0.96 -31.05
C LEU A 329 -18.14 0.36 -30.96
N ALA A 330 -18.75 0.38 -29.79
CA ALA A 330 -20.15 -0.04 -29.63
C ALA A 330 -21.11 0.87 -30.43
N THR A 331 -20.86 2.18 -30.41
CA THR A 331 -21.61 3.15 -31.22
C THR A 331 -21.40 2.90 -32.72
N ALA A 332 -20.15 2.72 -33.14
CA ALA A 332 -19.80 2.45 -34.53
C ALA A 332 -20.48 1.17 -35.04
N LYS A 333 -20.41 0.08 -34.26
CA LYS A 333 -21.11 -1.16 -34.54
C LYS A 333 -22.61 -0.96 -34.70
N SER A 334 -23.26 -0.28 -33.74
CA SER A 334 -24.71 -0.03 -33.79
C SER A 334 -25.14 0.79 -35.02
N LEU A 335 -24.30 1.71 -35.50
CA LEU A 335 -24.59 2.51 -36.70
C LEU A 335 -24.31 1.72 -37.98
N ARG A 336 -23.26 0.90 -37.99
CA ARG A 336 -22.89 0.03 -39.13
C ARG A 336 -23.92 -1.06 -39.39
N GLU A 337 -24.59 -1.54 -38.34
CA GLU A 337 -25.60 -2.60 -38.40
C GLU A 337 -27.00 -2.09 -38.82
N ILE A 338 -27.16 -0.80 -39.13
CA ILE A 338 -28.43 -0.28 -39.67
C ILE A 338 -28.69 -0.94 -41.03
N ALA A 339 -29.71 -1.79 -41.08
CA ALA A 339 -30.11 -2.46 -42.30
C ALA A 339 -30.67 -1.44 -43.32
N PRO A 340 -30.30 -1.52 -44.61
CA PRO A 340 -30.80 -0.59 -45.63
C PRO A 340 -32.32 -0.56 -45.82
N ASP A 341 -33.02 -1.61 -45.38
CA ASP A 341 -34.48 -1.73 -45.41
C ASP A 341 -35.17 -1.36 -44.08
N ASP A 342 -34.41 -1.13 -42.99
CA ASP A 342 -34.95 -0.63 -41.74
C ASP A 342 -35.23 0.88 -41.80
N ARG A 343 -36.40 1.19 -42.35
CA ARG A 343 -36.89 2.56 -42.51
C ARG A 343 -36.93 3.34 -41.19
N ASN A 344 -37.24 2.67 -40.08
CA ASN A 344 -37.36 3.36 -38.78
C ASN A 344 -35.98 3.76 -38.27
N ALA A 345 -34.99 2.87 -38.35
CA ALA A 345 -33.61 3.18 -37.99
C ALA A 345 -33.04 4.28 -38.88
N ILE A 346 -33.24 4.19 -40.19
CA ILE A 346 -32.78 5.20 -41.16
C ILE A 346 -33.40 6.58 -40.87
N ILE A 347 -34.71 6.66 -40.64
CA ILE A 347 -35.36 7.93 -40.30
C ILE A 347 -34.76 8.51 -39.02
N ASN A 348 -34.69 7.72 -37.94
CA ASN A 348 -34.32 8.24 -36.63
C ASN A 348 -32.82 8.56 -36.47
N ARG A 349 -31.94 7.81 -37.16
CA ARG A 349 -30.49 7.92 -37.01
C ARG A 349 -29.80 8.67 -38.14
N VAL A 350 -30.45 8.78 -39.30
CA VAL A 350 -29.82 9.33 -40.51
C VAL A 350 -30.59 10.53 -41.06
N LEU A 351 -31.89 10.39 -41.33
CA LEU A 351 -32.64 11.39 -42.11
C LEU A 351 -33.36 12.46 -41.26
N ALA A 352 -33.63 12.20 -39.99
CA ALA A 352 -34.24 13.18 -39.10
C ALA A 352 -33.30 14.37 -38.86
N GLU A 353 -33.89 15.51 -38.48
CA GLU A 353 -33.14 16.75 -38.26
C GLU A 353 -31.94 16.57 -37.31
N GLY A 354 -30.75 16.89 -37.84
CA GLY A 354 -29.45 16.76 -37.17
C GLY A 354 -29.06 15.33 -36.78
N ALA A 355 -29.78 14.29 -37.23
CA ALA A 355 -29.50 12.90 -36.82
C ALA A 355 -28.18 12.38 -37.39
N LEU A 356 -27.92 12.62 -38.68
CA LEU A 356 -26.64 12.32 -39.29
C LEU A 356 -25.50 13.07 -38.61
N ASP A 357 -25.65 14.38 -38.40
CA ASP A 357 -24.62 15.21 -37.76
C ASP A 357 -24.29 14.74 -36.35
N ARG A 358 -25.29 14.39 -35.55
CA ARG A 358 -25.08 13.79 -34.21
C ARG A 358 -24.32 12.47 -34.31
N SER A 359 -24.72 11.59 -35.21
CA SER A 359 -24.06 10.29 -35.41
C SER A 359 -22.60 10.46 -35.87
N MET A 360 -22.36 11.39 -36.80
CA MET A 360 -21.03 11.75 -37.29
C MET A 360 -20.15 12.36 -36.20
N ALA A 361 -20.71 13.26 -35.38
CA ALA A 361 -20.00 13.86 -34.26
C ALA A 361 -19.59 12.80 -33.21
N MET A 362 -20.46 11.84 -32.91
CA MET A 362 -20.13 10.72 -32.01
C MET A 362 -19.01 9.85 -32.57
N LEU A 363 -19.02 9.54 -33.87
CA LEU A 363 -17.95 8.79 -34.52
C LEU A 363 -16.62 9.57 -34.51
N GLN A 364 -16.67 10.89 -34.73
CA GLN A 364 -15.49 11.76 -34.69
C GLN A 364 -14.88 11.82 -33.28
N GLN A 365 -15.70 11.97 -32.24
CA GLN A 365 -15.27 11.86 -30.85
C GLN A 365 -14.64 10.50 -30.56
N GLY A 366 -15.16 9.43 -31.19
CA GLY A 366 -14.58 8.10 -31.10
C GLY A 366 -13.19 7.98 -31.72
N LEU A 367 -12.95 8.64 -32.86
CA LEU A 367 -11.60 8.72 -33.45
C LEU A 367 -10.62 9.44 -32.53
N GLU A 368 -11.05 10.54 -31.91
CA GLU A 368 -10.24 11.27 -30.93
C GLU A 368 -9.92 10.43 -29.69
N ALA A 369 -10.89 9.65 -29.18
CA ALA A 369 -10.68 8.72 -28.08
C ALA A 369 -9.66 7.63 -28.40
N ILE A 370 -9.71 7.08 -29.62
CA ILE A 370 -8.74 6.10 -30.11
C ILE A 370 -7.34 6.72 -30.21
N ASP A 371 -7.23 7.94 -30.73
CA ASP A 371 -5.95 8.64 -30.86
C ASP A 371 -5.34 8.98 -29.49
N MET A 372 -6.16 9.33 -28.49
CA MET A 372 -5.71 9.51 -27.10
C MET A 372 -5.22 8.20 -26.48
N ALA A 373 -5.97 7.11 -26.64
CA ALA A 373 -5.57 5.80 -26.14
C ALA A 373 -4.26 5.32 -26.80
N ALA A 374 -4.13 5.51 -28.12
CA ALA A 374 -2.90 5.19 -28.86
C ALA A 374 -1.69 6.00 -28.37
N THR A 375 -1.88 7.28 -28.09
CA THR A 375 -0.82 8.14 -27.52
C THR A 375 -0.38 7.61 -26.17
N LEU A 376 -1.33 7.24 -25.31
CA LEU A 376 -1.05 6.67 -24.00
C LEU A 376 -0.31 5.33 -24.09
N ASP A 377 -0.73 4.44 -24.99
CA ASP A 377 -0.10 3.13 -25.18
C ASP A 377 1.35 3.26 -25.66
N VAL A 378 1.64 4.20 -26.57
CA VAL A 378 2.99 4.48 -27.05
C VAL A 378 3.86 5.05 -25.93
N GLU A 379 3.40 6.08 -25.24
CA GLU A 379 4.20 6.77 -24.21
C GLU A 379 4.40 5.93 -22.94
N LEU A 380 3.53 4.96 -22.68
CA LEU A 380 3.69 3.99 -21.59
C LEU A 380 4.39 2.70 -22.03
N GLU A 381 4.71 2.53 -23.32
CA GLU A 381 5.24 1.26 -23.86
C GLU A 381 4.37 0.04 -23.48
N ALA A 382 3.05 0.20 -23.59
CA ALA A 382 2.10 -0.85 -23.19
C ALA A 382 2.23 -2.08 -24.11
N THR A 383 2.74 -3.20 -23.58
CA THR A 383 2.93 -4.45 -24.33
C THR A 383 1.64 -5.21 -24.60
N ASP A 384 0.59 -4.91 -23.84
CA ASP A 384 -0.75 -5.52 -23.92
C ASP A 384 -1.78 -4.62 -24.62
N ALA A 385 -1.31 -3.57 -25.31
CA ALA A 385 -2.18 -2.61 -25.98
C ALA A 385 -2.99 -3.28 -27.12
N PRO A 386 -4.31 -2.98 -27.22
CA PRO A 386 -5.11 -3.34 -28.39
C PRO A 386 -4.58 -2.72 -29.70
N ASP A 387 -4.92 -3.32 -30.85
CA ASP A 387 -4.61 -2.75 -32.16
C ASP A 387 -5.45 -1.48 -32.42
N ARG A 388 -4.91 -0.32 -32.03
CA ARG A 388 -5.56 0.98 -32.21
C ARG A 388 -5.74 1.36 -33.67
N ALA A 389 -4.87 0.88 -34.56
CA ALA A 389 -4.98 1.14 -35.99
C ALA A 389 -6.15 0.35 -36.60
N ALA A 390 -6.42 -0.86 -36.13
CA ALA A 390 -7.61 -1.61 -36.52
C ALA A 390 -8.89 -0.97 -35.98
N GLN A 391 -8.91 -0.57 -34.70
CA GLN A 391 -10.05 0.11 -34.08
C GLN A 391 -10.39 1.42 -34.81
N ARG A 392 -9.37 2.22 -35.17
CA ARG A 392 -9.56 3.44 -35.95
C ARG A 392 -10.18 3.17 -37.32
N ARG A 393 -9.65 2.18 -38.04
CA ARG A 393 -10.17 1.76 -39.35
C ARG A 393 -11.63 1.32 -39.28
N GLU A 394 -12.06 0.68 -38.20
CA GLU A 394 -13.46 0.27 -38.02
C GLU A 394 -14.41 1.48 -37.93
N VAL A 395 -14.02 2.52 -37.19
CA VAL A 395 -14.79 3.77 -37.05
C VAL A 395 -14.82 4.54 -38.37
N GLU A 396 -13.68 4.64 -39.07
CA GLU A 396 -13.59 5.29 -40.39
C GLU A 396 -14.46 4.58 -41.43
N GLN A 397 -14.44 3.24 -41.48
CA GLN A 397 -15.35 2.46 -42.34
C GLN A 397 -16.82 2.72 -42.01
N THR A 398 -17.15 2.86 -40.72
CA THR A 398 -18.52 3.15 -40.29
C THR A 398 -18.98 4.53 -40.77
N ILE A 399 -18.09 5.53 -40.72
CA ILE A 399 -18.35 6.86 -41.27
C ILE A 399 -18.71 6.76 -42.77
N ASP A 400 -17.93 6.01 -43.54
CA ASP A 400 -18.16 5.87 -44.98
C ASP A 400 -19.48 5.14 -45.28
N VAL A 401 -19.77 4.05 -44.54
CA VAL A 401 -21.04 3.32 -44.63
C VAL A 401 -22.21 4.24 -44.32
N LEU A 402 -22.12 5.03 -43.25
CA LEU A 402 -23.21 5.92 -42.83
C LEU A 402 -23.46 7.04 -43.85
N ARG A 403 -22.40 7.60 -44.44
CA ARG A 403 -22.52 8.60 -45.52
C ARG A 403 -23.16 8.00 -46.78
N ALA A 404 -22.75 6.79 -47.17
CA ALA A 404 -23.33 6.10 -48.31
C ALA A 404 -24.82 5.76 -48.06
N LEU A 405 -25.15 5.29 -46.86
CA LEU A 405 -26.52 5.03 -46.44
C LEU A 405 -27.37 6.31 -46.45
N ALA A 406 -26.86 7.42 -45.91
CA ALA A 406 -27.55 8.71 -45.93
C ALA A 406 -27.86 9.17 -47.35
N LYS A 407 -26.87 9.11 -48.25
CA LYS A 407 -27.05 9.47 -49.66
C LYS A 407 -28.11 8.59 -50.34
N SER A 408 -28.03 7.28 -50.15
CA SER A 408 -28.98 6.32 -50.73
C SER A 408 -30.40 6.54 -50.18
N ALA A 409 -30.54 6.65 -48.86
CA ALA A 409 -31.82 6.84 -48.19
C ALA A 409 -32.48 8.17 -48.58
N LEU A 410 -31.71 9.26 -48.66
CA LEU A 410 -32.20 10.57 -49.08
C LEU A 410 -32.69 10.56 -50.55
N ALA A 411 -32.00 9.80 -51.41
CA ALA A 411 -32.43 9.61 -52.79
C ALA A 411 -33.76 8.83 -52.92
N GLU A 412 -34.16 8.06 -51.89
CA GLU A 412 -35.41 7.31 -51.82
C GLU A 412 -36.55 8.06 -51.11
N VAL A 413 -36.27 9.21 -50.45
CA VAL A 413 -37.32 10.02 -49.82
C VAL A 413 -38.27 10.55 -50.89
N ARG A 414 -39.58 10.33 -50.70
CA ARG A 414 -40.66 10.79 -51.59
C ARG A 414 -41.70 11.55 -50.81
N MET A 415 -42.43 12.43 -51.50
CA MET A 415 -43.66 12.97 -50.96
C MET A 415 -44.67 11.83 -50.76
N PRO A 416 -45.48 11.85 -49.69
CA PRO A 416 -46.56 10.88 -49.53
C PRO A 416 -47.54 10.94 -50.69
N LYS A 417 -48.23 9.83 -50.95
CA LYS A 417 -49.29 9.80 -51.96
C LYS A 417 -50.43 10.71 -51.54
N SER A 418 -51.01 11.39 -52.52
CA SER A 418 -52.26 12.13 -52.33
C SER A 418 -53.37 11.19 -51.89
N VAL A 419 -54.28 11.70 -51.06
CA VAL A 419 -55.50 10.99 -50.72
C VAL A 419 -56.32 10.74 -51.99
N GLN A 420 -56.96 9.58 -52.06
CA GLN A 420 -57.94 9.28 -53.11
C GLN A 420 -59.23 10.06 -52.82
N ALA A 421 -59.45 11.12 -53.59
CA ALA A 421 -60.66 11.95 -53.60
C ALA A 421 -60.88 12.44 -55.04
N ASP A 422 -62.08 12.92 -55.35
CA ASP A 422 -62.32 13.59 -56.63
C ASP A 422 -61.55 14.93 -56.71
N ASP A 423 -61.27 15.37 -57.94
CA ASP A 423 -60.43 16.54 -58.20
C ASP A 423 -60.96 17.81 -57.53
N LYS A 424 -62.28 17.98 -57.47
CA LYS A 424 -62.92 19.14 -56.85
C LYS A 424 -62.69 19.14 -55.34
N THR A 425 -62.93 18.02 -54.67
CA THR A 425 -62.64 17.87 -53.22
C THR A 425 -61.16 18.13 -52.94
N LEU A 426 -60.25 17.59 -53.77
CA LEU A 426 -58.82 17.79 -53.60
C LEU A 426 -58.40 19.26 -53.76
N GLU A 427 -58.97 19.96 -54.74
CA GLU A 427 -58.74 21.39 -54.98
C GLU A 427 -59.21 22.24 -53.79
N GLU A 428 -60.41 21.95 -53.26
CA GLU A 428 -60.96 22.64 -52.09
C GLU A 428 -60.09 22.45 -50.85
N LEU A 429 -59.68 21.21 -50.54
CA LEU A 429 -58.81 20.91 -49.40
C LEU A 429 -57.41 21.53 -49.55
N THR A 430 -56.90 21.58 -50.78
CA THR A 430 -55.61 22.22 -51.09
C THR A 430 -55.70 23.73 -50.86
N LYS A 431 -56.77 24.37 -51.32
CA LYS A 431 -57.01 25.80 -51.11
C LYS A 431 -57.12 26.15 -49.63
N VAL A 432 -57.87 25.36 -48.86
CA VAL A 432 -57.97 25.51 -47.41
C VAL A 432 -56.60 25.37 -46.74
N ALA A 433 -55.81 24.37 -47.14
CA ALA A 433 -54.50 24.13 -46.57
C ALA A 433 -53.55 25.29 -46.84
N ARG A 434 -53.46 25.76 -48.10
CA ARG A 434 -52.62 26.93 -48.47
C ARG A 434 -53.03 28.18 -47.70
N THR A 435 -54.32 28.47 -47.63
CA THR A 435 -54.85 29.66 -46.92
C THR A 435 -54.58 29.58 -45.43
N THR A 436 -54.70 28.39 -44.84
CA THR A 436 -54.46 28.19 -43.41
C THR A 436 -52.98 28.31 -43.09
N LEU A 437 -52.13 27.63 -43.85
CA LEU A 437 -50.68 27.60 -43.64
C LEU A 437 -50.04 28.97 -43.89
N ALA A 438 -50.52 29.77 -44.85
CA ALA A 438 -50.01 31.11 -45.12
C ALA A 438 -50.17 32.13 -43.96
N LYS A 439 -50.89 31.79 -42.89
CA LYS A 439 -51.02 32.67 -41.72
C LYS A 439 -49.69 32.73 -40.97
N GLU A 440 -49.12 33.93 -40.84
CA GLU A 440 -47.81 34.19 -40.23
C GLU A 440 -47.62 33.53 -38.86
N LYS A 441 -48.67 33.50 -38.03
CA LYS A 441 -48.66 32.87 -36.70
C LYS A 441 -48.28 31.38 -36.69
N TYR A 442 -48.28 30.69 -37.83
CA TYR A 442 -47.90 29.29 -37.95
C TYR A 442 -46.46 29.07 -38.39
N GLY A 443 -45.73 30.14 -38.75
CA GLY A 443 -44.30 30.08 -39.08
C GLY A 443 -43.97 29.13 -40.23
N THR A 444 -44.83 29.01 -41.24
CA THR A 444 -44.57 28.16 -42.40
C THR A 444 -43.57 28.81 -43.34
N ASN A 445 -42.61 28.04 -43.81
CA ASN A 445 -41.63 28.51 -44.77
C ASN A 445 -42.23 28.46 -46.20
N PRO A 446 -41.53 28.96 -47.22
CA PRO A 446 -41.99 28.84 -48.61
C PRO A 446 -42.29 27.38 -48.96
N ILE A 447 -43.54 27.11 -49.35
CA ILE A 447 -44.05 25.76 -49.66
C ILE A 447 -43.79 25.46 -51.14
N GLU A 448 -42.81 24.60 -51.41
CA GLU A 448 -42.45 24.10 -52.75
C GLU A 448 -43.48 23.10 -53.27
N ARG A 449 -43.99 22.23 -52.38
CA ARG A 449 -45.00 21.23 -52.71
C ARG A 449 -45.96 21.02 -51.54
N LEU A 450 -47.23 20.79 -51.85
CA LEU A 450 -48.27 20.47 -50.87
C LEU A 450 -49.04 19.25 -51.36
N VAL A 451 -49.23 18.27 -50.48
CA VAL A 451 -50.02 17.06 -50.74
C VAL A 451 -51.03 16.87 -49.62
N VAL A 452 -52.31 16.75 -49.98
CA VAL A 452 -53.37 16.36 -49.05
C VAL A 452 -53.29 14.84 -48.85
N THR A 453 -53.10 14.38 -47.61
CA THR A 453 -52.82 12.96 -47.31
C THR A 453 -53.98 12.24 -46.64
N SER A 454 -55.02 12.95 -46.23
CA SER A 454 -56.26 12.35 -45.74
C SER A 454 -57.48 13.19 -46.12
N THR A 455 -58.64 12.56 -46.18
CA THR A 455 -59.93 13.25 -46.24
C THR A 455 -60.28 13.81 -44.85
N PRO A 456 -61.18 14.81 -44.78
CA PRO A 456 -61.74 15.27 -43.51
C PRO A 456 -62.42 14.13 -42.75
N GLN A 457 -62.02 13.97 -41.51
CA GLN A 457 -62.66 13.06 -40.56
C GLN A 457 -63.29 13.87 -39.44
N ARG A 458 -64.59 13.66 -39.21
CA ARG A 458 -65.25 14.21 -38.03
C ARG A 458 -64.80 13.44 -36.78
N LYS A 459 -64.44 14.18 -35.75
CA LYS A 459 -64.09 13.69 -34.42
C LYS A 459 -64.93 14.40 -33.37
N GLU A 460 -65.17 13.69 -32.28
CA GLU A 460 -65.89 14.19 -31.13
C GLU A 460 -65.13 13.82 -29.86
N LYS A 461 -65.03 14.77 -28.93
CA LYS A 461 -64.45 14.55 -27.60
C LYS A 461 -65.24 15.34 -26.57
N LYS A 462 -65.49 14.72 -25.42
CA LYS A 462 -66.02 15.40 -24.23
C LYS A 462 -64.91 15.46 -23.18
N GLU A 463 -64.63 16.66 -22.70
CA GLU A 463 -63.65 16.89 -21.64
C GLU A 463 -64.33 17.57 -20.46
N GLY A 464 -64.17 17.01 -19.26
CA GLY A 464 -64.66 17.59 -18.02
C GLY A 464 -63.50 18.12 -17.21
N THR A 465 -63.61 19.35 -16.71
CA THR A 465 -62.73 19.87 -15.67
C THR A 465 -63.54 20.05 -14.39
N ILE A 466 -62.99 19.55 -13.29
CA ILE A 466 -63.60 19.69 -11.95
C ILE A 466 -62.74 20.68 -11.19
N GLN A 467 -63.31 21.83 -10.85
CA GLN A 467 -62.69 22.77 -9.92
C GLN A 467 -63.38 22.70 -8.57
N GLY A 468 -62.64 22.25 -7.56
CA GLY A 468 -63.07 22.29 -6.17
C GLY A 468 -63.02 23.71 -5.62
N THR A 469 -64.04 24.08 -4.85
CA THR A 469 -64.11 25.30 -4.06
C THR A 469 -64.30 24.91 -2.59
N THR A 470 -64.11 25.85 -1.66
CA THR A 470 -64.20 25.61 -0.21
C THR A 470 -65.57 25.09 0.24
N THR A 471 -66.63 25.30 -0.55
CA THR A 471 -68.01 24.92 -0.22
C THR A 471 -68.69 24.04 -1.28
N GLY A 472 -68.00 23.60 -2.34
CA GLY A 472 -68.59 22.80 -3.43
C GLY A 472 -67.64 22.52 -4.59
N ALA A 473 -68.12 21.89 -5.67
CA ALA A 473 -67.34 21.67 -6.89
C ALA A 473 -68.11 22.13 -8.13
N THR A 474 -67.42 22.84 -9.04
CA THR A 474 -67.95 23.18 -10.36
C THR A 474 -67.39 22.19 -11.37
N ILE A 475 -68.28 21.52 -12.10
CA ILE A 475 -67.91 20.65 -13.22
C ILE A 475 -68.20 21.43 -14.50
N THR A 476 -67.15 21.77 -15.24
CA THR A 476 -67.29 22.34 -16.57
C THR A 476 -67.01 21.25 -17.61
N THR A 477 -68.04 20.90 -18.37
CA THR A 477 -67.94 19.92 -19.45
C THR A 477 -67.91 20.65 -20.79
N TYR A 478 -66.84 20.47 -21.53
CA TYR A 478 -66.68 20.96 -22.90
C TYR A 478 -66.99 19.83 -23.89
N HIS A 479 -67.75 20.17 -24.92
CA HIS A 479 -68.07 19.25 -26.01
C HIS A 479 -67.40 19.74 -27.29
N TYR A 480 -66.33 19.06 -27.68
CA TYR A 480 -65.59 19.35 -28.89
C TYR A 480 -66.11 18.51 -30.04
N VAL A 481 -66.51 19.17 -31.11
CA VAL A 481 -66.84 18.55 -32.40
C VAL A 481 -66.00 19.26 -33.45
N TRP A 482 -65.15 18.52 -34.15
CA TRP A 482 -64.29 19.10 -35.18
C TRP A 482 -64.12 18.15 -36.36
N ASP A 483 -63.79 18.72 -37.52
CA ASP A 483 -63.27 17.95 -38.65
C ASP A 483 -61.76 18.12 -38.71
N GLU A 484 -61.03 17.05 -39.01
CA GLU A 484 -59.58 17.10 -39.18
C GLU A 484 -59.12 16.40 -40.44
N TYR A 485 -58.08 16.95 -41.08
CA TYR A 485 -57.37 16.27 -42.16
C TYR A 485 -55.88 16.60 -42.14
N ARG A 486 -55.11 15.76 -42.81
CA ARG A 486 -53.65 15.82 -42.82
C ARG A 486 -53.14 16.32 -44.15
N VAL A 487 -52.13 17.18 -44.08
CA VAL A 487 -51.45 17.75 -45.23
C VAL A 487 -49.96 17.62 -45.02
N VAL A 488 -49.24 17.28 -46.06
CA VAL A 488 -47.78 17.22 -46.05
C VAL A 488 -47.24 18.29 -46.98
N THR A 489 -46.34 19.11 -46.47
CA THR A 489 -45.68 20.18 -47.21
C THR A 489 -44.20 19.86 -47.37
N ALA A 490 -43.63 20.18 -48.52
CA ALA A 490 -42.19 20.34 -48.69
C ALA A 490 -41.90 21.83 -48.64
N GLU A 491 -41.05 22.24 -47.69
CA GLU A 491 -40.78 23.64 -47.42
C GLU A 491 -39.29 23.93 -47.42
N LYS A 492 -38.90 25.10 -47.93
CA LYS A 492 -37.51 25.52 -48.00
C LYS A 492 -37.02 26.10 -46.67
N VAL A 493 -35.96 25.52 -46.10
CA VAL A 493 -35.32 25.96 -44.85
C VAL A 493 -33.85 26.19 -45.13
N GLY A 494 -33.44 27.46 -45.28
CA GLY A 494 -32.12 27.79 -45.80
C GLY A 494 -31.97 27.29 -47.24
N ASP A 495 -30.95 26.45 -47.48
CA ASP A 495 -30.66 25.86 -48.78
C ASP A 495 -31.35 24.49 -49.00
N ASP A 496 -31.91 23.90 -47.94
CA ASP A 496 -32.50 22.56 -47.96
C ASP A 496 -34.02 22.60 -48.05
N VAL A 497 -34.62 21.47 -48.50
CA VAL A 497 -36.07 21.27 -48.52
C VAL A 497 -36.46 20.18 -47.54
N TRP A 498 -37.41 20.48 -46.66
CA TRP A 498 -37.85 19.61 -45.57
C TRP A 498 -39.32 19.23 -45.69
N ILE A 499 -39.65 18.00 -45.32
CA ILE A 499 -41.01 17.50 -45.24
C ILE A 499 -41.62 17.86 -43.88
N TYR A 500 -42.75 18.56 -43.89
CA TYR A 500 -43.56 18.85 -42.72
C TYR A 500 -44.90 18.11 -42.78
N HIS A 501 -45.25 17.42 -41.71
CA HIS A 501 -46.56 16.83 -41.51
C HIS A 501 -47.43 17.80 -40.71
N ASN A 502 -48.55 18.20 -41.30
CA ASN A 502 -49.48 19.17 -40.75
C ASN A 502 -50.84 18.52 -40.49
N LEU A 503 -51.41 18.79 -39.32
CA LEU A 503 -52.78 18.42 -38.97
C LEU A 503 -53.62 19.68 -38.91
N LEU A 504 -54.61 19.78 -39.79
CA LEU A 504 -55.56 20.88 -39.83
C LEU A 504 -56.86 20.48 -39.15
N LYS A 505 -57.45 21.38 -38.36
CA LYS A 505 -58.72 21.17 -37.67
C LYS A 505 -59.70 22.30 -37.93
N PHE A 506 -60.98 21.97 -38.00
CA PHE A 506 -62.10 22.91 -38.09
C PHE A 506 -63.11 22.59 -36.98
N TYR A 507 -63.20 23.45 -35.98
CA TYR A 507 -64.10 23.25 -34.85
C TYR A 507 -65.51 23.77 -35.17
N HIS A 508 -66.50 22.90 -34.97
CA HIS A 508 -67.93 23.19 -35.05
C HIS A 508 -68.52 23.50 -33.67
N SER A 509 -67.94 22.88 -32.65
CA SER A 509 -68.22 23.14 -31.23
C SER A 509 -66.92 22.99 -30.45
N SER A 510 -66.67 23.90 -29.50
CA SER A 510 -65.49 23.91 -28.65
C SER A 510 -65.74 24.74 -27.38
N ASP A 511 -64.71 24.89 -26.55
CA ASP A 511 -64.67 25.92 -25.52
C ASP A 511 -64.66 27.36 -26.11
N SER A 512 -64.66 28.36 -25.21
CA SER A 512 -64.74 29.78 -25.57
C SER A 512 -63.46 30.37 -26.15
N VAL A 513 -62.34 29.64 -26.12
CA VAL A 513 -61.02 30.15 -26.56
C VAL A 513 -60.55 29.51 -27.87
N THR A 514 -61.04 28.31 -28.19
CA THR A 514 -60.71 27.64 -29.44
C THR A 514 -61.45 28.30 -30.61
N PRO A 515 -60.76 28.73 -31.69
CA PRO A 515 -61.41 29.32 -32.85
C PRO A 515 -62.38 28.34 -33.54
N GLN A 516 -63.64 28.74 -33.64
CA GLN A 516 -64.69 28.01 -34.35
C GLN A 516 -64.93 28.58 -35.75
N GLY A 517 -65.48 27.77 -36.65
CA GLY A 517 -65.85 28.21 -38.00
C GLY A 517 -64.67 28.51 -38.93
N VAL A 518 -63.44 28.16 -38.52
CA VAL A 518 -62.21 28.38 -39.29
C VAL A 518 -61.27 27.19 -39.19
N TRP A 519 -60.51 26.94 -40.26
CA TRP A 519 -59.42 25.97 -40.25
C TRP A 519 -58.20 26.52 -39.51
N ILE A 520 -57.64 25.70 -38.62
CA ILE A 520 -56.44 25.99 -37.85
C ILE A 520 -55.39 24.88 -37.99
N LEU A 521 -54.11 25.25 -37.91
CA LEU A 521 -53.03 24.28 -37.77
C LEU A 521 -52.96 23.83 -36.32
N SER A 522 -53.32 22.57 -36.07
CA SER A 522 -53.35 22.00 -34.72
C SER A 522 -52.02 21.34 -34.33
N ARG A 523 -51.33 20.72 -35.29
CA ARG A 523 -50.04 20.07 -35.06
C ARG A 523 -49.18 20.19 -36.31
N ARG A 524 -47.89 20.42 -36.10
CA ARG A 524 -46.87 20.44 -37.15
C ARG A 524 -45.65 19.67 -36.67
N PHE A 525 -45.04 18.91 -37.56
CA PHE A 525 -43.86 18.09 -37.29
C PHE A 525 -42.93 18.11 -38.50
N GLN A 526 -41.68 18.54 -38.31
CA GLN A 526 -40.62 18.42 -39.31
C GLN A 526 -40.09 16.99 -39.29
N SER A 527 -40.14 16.32 -40.44
CA SER A 527 -39.76 14.92 -40.58
C SER A 527 -38.34 14.80 -41.15
N THR A 528 -38.23 14.65 -42.46
CA THR A 528 -36.97 14.36 -43.15
C THR A 528 -36.72 15.39 -44.24
N GLN A 529 -35.45 15.59 -44.58
CA GLN A 529 -35.06 16.31 -45.78
C GLN A 529 -35.53 15.53 -47.02
N ILE A 530 -35.83 16.25 -48.10
CA ILE A 530 -36.17 15.69 -49.41
C ILE A 530 -35.38 16.43 -50.50
N LEU A 531 -34.86 15.68 -51.48
CA LEU A 531 -34.20 16.30 -52.63
C LEU A 531 -35.23 17.01 -53.52
N PRO A 532 -34.92 18.19 -54.10
CA PRO A 532 -35.84 18.90 -54.99
C PRO A 532 -36.34 18.05 -56.16
N GLU A 533 -35.48 17.21 -56.74
CA GLU A 533 -35.81 16.27 -57.82
C GLU A 533 -36.83 15.17 -57.43
N ASN A 534 -37.06 14.97 -56.13
CA ASN A 534 -38.02 13.98 -55.62
C ASN A 534 -39.38 14.59 -55.26
N LEU A 535 -39.57 15.91 -55.40
CA LEU A 535 -40.84 16.58 -55.07
C LEU A 535 -42.01 16.18 -56.00
N GLY A 536 -41.69 15.73 -57.22
CA GLY A 536 -42.66 15.34 -58.24
C GLY A 536 -42.77 13.83 -58.51
N LYS A 537 -41.96 13.01 -57.83
CA LYS A 537 -42.00 11.54 -57.90
C LYS A 537 -42.89 11.00 -56.79
#